data_AF-A0A9W4DT78-F1
#
_entry.id   AF-A0A9W4DT78-F1
#
_cell.length_a   1.000
_cell.length_b   1.000
_cell.length_c   1.000
_cell.angle_alpha   90.00
_cell.angle_beta   90.00
_cell.angle_gamma   90.00
#
_symmetry.space_group_name_H-M   'P 1'
#
loop_
_entity.id
_entity.type
_entity.pdbx_description
1 polymer ?
#
loop_
_entity_poly.entity_id
_entity_poly.type
_entity_poly.pdbx_seq_one_letter_code
_entity_poly.pdbx_strand_id
1 'polypeptide(L)'
;MVELPDSPVELLGVAFRNLRELPWWMWCCAVIWAGLLVSWLPTIQDLDTTDTAIPPSTARTVLIWLVAAALGWTVLWGALLGHRRAWPVLLLSAPVSTALLMACYVAAMLISPPADTQGGASPDNDNAAGVGLVVFAIPTLLGMGLLLALGAGLGWCTGHLRASRRPAALDGPVSGA
;
A
#
# COMPACT_ATOMS: atom_id res chain seq x y z
N MET A 1 13.15 22.71 6.65
CA MET A 1 11.68 22.63 6.72
C MET A 1 11.20 22.35 5.30
N VAL A 2 10.32 21.36 5.12
CA VAL A 2 9.68 21.12 3.82
C VAL A 2 8.36 21.89 3.87
N GLU A 3 8.20 22.92 3.05
CA GLU A 3 6.89 23.56 2.86
C GLU A 3 5.94 22.51 2.29
N LEU A 4 4.89 22.20 3.03
CA LEU A 4 3.79 21.39 2.52
C LEU A 4 2.97 22.26 1.56
N PRO A 5 2.53 21.73 0.40
CA PRO A 5 1.68 22.46 -0.51
C PRO A 5 0.35 22.83 0.15
N ASP A 6 -0.14 24.03 -0.11
CA ASP A 6 -1.35 24.59 0.52
C ASP A 6 -2.64 24.00 -0.08
N SER A 7 -2.56 23.34 -1.24
CA SER A 7 -3.71 22.73 -1.91
C SER A 7 -3.50 21.24 -2.24
N PRO A 8 -4.57 20.43 -2.23
CA PRO A 8 -4.50 19.01 -2.60
C PRO A 8 -4.08 18.79 -4.07
N VAL A 9 -4.38 19.76 -4.94
CA VAL A 9 -3.99 19.73 -6.36
C VAL A 9 -2.49 19.89 -6.53
N GLU A 10 -1.86 20.78 -5.76
CA GLU A 10 -0.40 20.93 -5.76
C GLU A 10 0.29 19.71 -5.14
N LEU A 11 -0.28 19.13 -4.07
CA LEU A 11 0.22 17.88 -3.51
C LEU A 11 0.26 16.76 -4.57
N LEU A 12 -0.81 16.62 -5.35
CA LEU A 12 -0.86 15.68 -6.47
C LEU A 12 0.20 16.02 -7.53
N GLY A 13 0.29 17.27 -7.95
CA GLY A 13 1.27 17.71 -8.96
C GLY A 13 2.72 17.44 -8.55
N VAL A 14 3.07 17.72 -7.29
CA VAL A 14 4.40 17.43 -6.72
C VAL A 14 4.63 15.92 -6.64
N ALA A 15 3.64 15.15 -6.20
CA ALA A 15 3.77 13.70 -6.12
C ALA A 15 3.95 13.04 -7.49
N PHE A 16 3.20 13.47 -8.51
CA PHE A 16 3.35 12.97 -9.89
C PHE A 16 4.73 13.31 -10.46
N ARG A 17 5.25 14.51 -10.20
CA ARG A 17 6.60 14.88 -10.60
C ARG A 17 7.64 13.99 -9.94
N ASN A 18 7.53 13.80 -8.61
CA ASN A 18 8.43 12.94 -7.85
C ASN A 18 8.34 11.47 -8.30
N LEU A 19 7.14 10.97 -8.62
CA LEU A 19 6.92 9.63 -9.17
C LEU A 19 7.65 9.44 -10.50
N ARG A 20 7.61 10.45 -11.39
CA ARG A 20 8.28 10.40 -12.69
C ARG A 20 9.80 10.37 -12.57
N GLU A 21 10.36 10.96 -11.52
CA GLU A 21 11.80 10.97 -11.22
C GLU A 21 12.26 9.72 -10.45
N LEU A 22 11.35 8.79 -10.14
CA LEU A 22 11.73 7.54 -9.51
C LEU A 22 12.51 6.64 -10.50
N PRO A 23 13.60 6.01 -10.05
CA PRO A 23 14.33 5.06 -10.85
C PRO A 23 13.45 3.85 -11.15
N TRP A 24 13.68 3.23 -12.31
CA TRP A 24 12.86 2.13 -12.80
C TRP A 24 12.67 0.98 -11.80
N TRP A 25 13.66 0.68 -10.95
CA TRP A 25 13.54 -0.38 -9.94
C TRP A 25 12.47 -0.07 -8.87
N MET A 26 12.25 1.22 -8.55
CA MET A 26 11.16 1.60 -7.64
C MET A 26 9.79 1.46 -8.30
N TRP A 27 9.70 1.68 -9.61
CA TRP A 27 8.49 1.37 -10.36
C TRP A 27 8.18 -0.12 -10.30
N CYS A 28 9.19 -1.00 -10.46
CA CYS A 28 9.01 -2.43 -10.26
C CYS A 28 8.51 -2.74 -8.84
N CYS A 29 9.07 -2.12 -7.81
CA CYS A 29 8.59 -2.29 -6.44
C CYS A 29 7.15 -1.82 -6.25
N ALA A 30 6.76 -0.69 -6.83
CA ALA A 30 5.40 -0.15 -6.77
C ALA A 30 4.40 -1.06 -7.49
N VAL A 31 4.78 -1.61 -8.65
CA VAL A 31 3.96 -2.56 -9.40
C VAL A 31 3.81 -3.88 -8.63
N ILE A 32 4.88 -4.41 -8.05
CA ILE A 32 4.82 -5.63 -7.22
C ILE A 32 3.95 -5.39 -5.98
N TRP A 33 4.10 -4.23 -5.34
CA TRP A 33 3.28 -3.83 -4.20
C TRP A 33 1.80 -3.79 -4.55
N ALA A 34 1.44 -3.09 -5.63
CA ALA A 34 0.07 -2.99 -6.10
C ALA A 34 -0.46 -4.36 -6.54
N GLY A 35 0.36 -5.17 -7.21
CA GLY A 35 0.01 -6.53 -7.59
C GLY A 35 -0.33 -7.41 -6.40
N LEU A 36 0.48 -7.36 -5.33
CA LEU A 36 0.21 -8.08 -4.08
C LEU A 36 -1.07 -7.60 -3.37
N LEU A 37 -1.39 -6.30 -3.47
CA LEU A 37 -2.64 -5.76 -2.95
C LEU A 37 -3.87 -6.17 -3.76
N VAL A 38 -3.71 -6.60 -5.01
CA VAL A 38 -4.83 -7.05 -5.88
C VAL A 38 -4.92 -8.57 -5.91
N SER A 39 -3.83 -9.28 -5.65
CA SER A 39 -3.72 -10.75 -5.80
C SER A 39 -4.58 -11.57 -4.83
N TRP A 40 -5.28 -10.95 -3.88
CA TRP A 40 -6.20 -11.66 -2.98
C TRP A 40 -7.60 -11.88 -3.59
N LEU A 41 -7.93 -11.21 -4.69
CA LEU A 41 -9.20 -11.37 -5.42
C LEU A 41 -9.44 -12.83 -5.88
N PRO A 42 -8.48 -13.48 -6.58
CA PRO A 42 -8.66 -14.87 -7.02
C PRO A 42 -8.79 -15.84 -5.85
N THR A 43 -8.09 -15.60 -4.73
CA THR A 43 -8.16 -16.51 -3.57
C THR A 43 -9.51 -16.51 -2.88
N ILE A 44 -10.29 -15.42 -2.96
CA ILE A 44 -11.66 -15.41 -2.42
C ILE A 44 -12.61 -16.15 -3.35
N GLN A 45 -12.44 -16.01 -4.67
CA GLN A 45 -13.27 -16.72 -5.64
C GLN A 45 -13.09 -18.24 -5.51
N ASP A 46 -11.84 -18.71 -5.40
CA ASP A 46 -11.52 -20.14 -5.16
C ASP A 46 -12.03 -20.68 -3.82
N LEU A 47 -12.28 -19.82 -2.82
CA LEU A 47 -12.88 -20.24 -1.54
C LEU A 47 -14.40 -20.42 -1.64
N ASP A 48 -15.05 -19.76 -2.61
CA ASP A 48 -16.50 -19.70 -2.76
C ASP A 48 -17.03 -20.66 -3.83
N THR A 49 -16.26 -20.89 -4.91
CA THR A 49 -16.71 -21.73 -6.04
C THR A 49 -16.47 -23.22 -5.88
N THR A 50 -15.79 -23.66 -4.82
CA THR A 50 -15.09 -24.95 -4.90
C THR A 50 -15.47 -25.94 -3.81
N ASP A 51 -16.38 -26.83 -4.20
CA ASP A 51 -16.62 -28.20 -3.70
C ASP A 51 -15.38 -29.12 -3.86
N THR A 52 -14.16 -28.56 -3.88
CA THR A 52 -12.93 -29.29 -4.22
C THR A 52 -12.01 -29.52 -3.03
N ALA A 53 -11.68 -30.79 -2.83
CA ALA A 53 -10.37 -31.44 -2.61
C ALA A 53 -9.17 -30.74 -1.94
N ILE A 54 -9.09 -29.42 -1.81
CA ILE A 54 -8.03 -28.72 -1.07
C ILE A 54 -8.48 -28.64 0.39
N PRO A 55 -7.74 -29.24 1.34
CA PRO A 55 -8.10 -29.14 2.74
C PRO A 55 -8.09 -27.65 3.16
N PRO A 56 -9.09 -27.18 3.91
CA PRO A 56 -9.26 -25.77 4.28
C PRO A 56 -8.04 -25.18 5.03
N SER A 57 -7.18 -26.05 5.58
CA SER A 57 -5.89 -25.67 6.18
C SER A 57 -4.87 -25.12 5.18
N THR A 58 -4.82 -25.63 3.94
CA THR A 58 -3.83 -25.23 2.94
C THR A 58 -4.17 -23.87 2.33
N ALA A 59 -5.43 -23.64 1.95
CA ALA A 59 -5.89 -22.35 1.42
C ALA A 59 -5.70 -21.22 2.44
N ARG A 60 -6.02 -21.48 3.71
CA ARG A 60 -5.78 -20.53 4.81
C ARG A 60 -4.31 -20.21 4.99
N THR A 61 -3.43 -21.21 4.87
CA THR A 61 -1.98 -21.01 4.97
C THR A 61 -1.45 -20.14 3.84
N VAL A 62 -1.88 -20.39 2.60
CA VAL A 62 -1.50 -19.57 1.44
C VAL A 62 -1.98 -18.12 1.61
N LEU A 63 -3.20 -17.91 2.08
CA LEU A 63 -3.73 -16.58 2.37
C LEU A 63 -2.89 -15.85 3.43
N ILE A 64 -2.51 -16.53 4.52
CA ILE A 64 -1.66 -15.95 5.57
C ILE A 64 -0.31 -15.50 4.99
N TRP A 65 0.32 -16.32 4.14
CA TRP A 65 1.59 -15.96 3.50
C TRP A 65 1.45 -14.79 2.53
N LEU A 66 0.38 -14.74 1.74
CA LEU A 66 0.09 -13.62 0.85
C LEU A 66 -0.12 -12.32 1.62
N VAL A 67 -0.90 -12.37 2.71
CA VAL A 67 -1.12 -11.22 3.60
C VAL A 67 0.21 -10.78 4.22
N ALA A 68 1.00 -11.71 4.75
CA ALA A 68 2.31 -11.39 5.32
C ALA A 68 3.25 -10.75 4.29
N ALA A 69 3.25 -11.25 3.05
CA ALA A 69 4.02 -10.68 1.95
C ALA A 69 3.55 -9.26 1.60
N ALA A 70 2.25 -9.04 1.48
CA ALA A 70 1.68 -7.72 1.18
C ALA A 70 1.99 -6.70 2.30
N LEU A 71 1.87 -7.11 3.57
CA LEU A 71 2.24 -6.29 4.73
C LEU A 71 3.74 -5.95 4.71
N GLY A 72 4.60 -6.95 4.54
CA GLY A 72 6.05 -6.75 4.47
C GLY A 72 6.45 -5.83 3.32
N TRP A 73 5.80 -5.99 2.16
CA TRP A 73 6.06 -5.14 1.00
C TRP A 73 5.55 -3.71 1.17
N THR A 74 4.45 -3.51 1.91
CA THR A 74 3.95 -2.17 2.27
C THR A 74 4.94 -1.45 3.20
N VAL A 75 5.49 -2.15 4.19
CA VAL A 75 6.55 -1.61 5.06
C VAL A 75 7.81 -1.31 4.24
N LEU A 76 8.22 -2.20 3.35
CA LEU A 76 9.37 -1.98 2.46
C LEU A 76 9.16 -0.73 1.57
N TRP A 77 7.98 -0.59 0.98
CA TRP A 77 7.63 0.58 0.17
C TRP A 77 7.71 1.87 0.98
N GLY A 78 7.13 1.87 2.18
CA GLY A 78 7.28 2.99 3.13
C GLY A 78 8.74 3.32 3.41
N ALA A 79 9.59 2.31 3.64
CA ALA A 79 11.01 2.50 3.90
C ALA A 79 11.77 3.10 2.72
N LEU A 80 11.49 2.65 1.50
CA LEU A 80 12.08 3.22 0.28
C LEU A 80 11.71 4.70 0.11
N LEU A 81 10.44 5.04 0.34
CA LEU A 81 9.95 6.42 0.26
C LEU A 81 10.53 7.31 1.37
N GLY A 82 10.60 6.81 2.60
CA GLY A 82 11.22 7.51 3.73
C GLY A 82 12.71 7.75 3.53
N HIS A 83 13.45 6.77 3.01
CA HIS A 83 14.87 6.90 2.69
C HIS A 83 15.13 8.01 1.66
N ARG A 84 14.23 8.15 0.66
CA ARG A 84 14.31 9.18 -0.37
C ARG A 84 13.63 10.49 -0.02
N ARG A 85 13.05 10.60 1.19
CA ARG A 85 12.27 11.77 1.64
C ARG A 85 11.14 12.14 0.67
N ALA A 86 10.58 11.14 -0.02
CA ALA A 86 9.47 11.32 -0.95
C ALA A 86 8.12 11.38 -0.20
N TRP A 87 8.03 12.28 0.78
CA TRP A 87 6.89 12.41 1.69
C TRP A 87 5.53 12.65 0.98
N PRO A 88 5.43 13.45 -0.10
CA PRO A 88 4.17 13.59 -0.82
C PRO A 88 3.66 12.27 -1.41
N VAL A 89 4.58 11.43 -1.91
CA VAL A 89 4.24 10.10 -2.46
C VAL A 89 3.81 9.16 -1.35
N LEU A 90 4.46 9.24 -0.18
CA LEU A 90 4.09 8.46 1.02
C LEU A 90 2.68 8.81 1.50
N LEU A 91 2.36 10.10 1.58
CA LEU A 91 1.03 10.57 2.01
C LEU A 91 -0.08 10.11 1.07
N LEU A 92 0.18 10.08 -0.24
CA LEU A 92 -0.79 9.59 -1.23
C LEU A 92 -0.85 8.06 -1.31
N SER A 93 0.15 7.31 -0.85
CA SER A 93 0.13 5.85 -1.00
C SER A 93 -0.93 5.19 -0.12
N ALA A 94 -1.22 5.74 1.06
CA ALA A 94 -2.29 5.25 1.93
C ALA A 94 -3.69 5.39 1.31
N PRO A 95 -4.14 6.57 0.84
CA PRO A 95 -5.44 6.70 0.19
C PRO A 95 -5.50 5.94 -1.14
N VAL A 96 -4.41 5.88 -1.92
CA VAL A 96 -4.37 5.12 -3.19
C VAL A 96 -4.51 3.62 -2.94
N SER A 97 -3.78 3.05 -1.98
CA SER A 97 -3.94 1.62 -1.62
C SER A 97 -5.33 1.33 -1.07
N THR A 98 -5.87 2.20 -0.23
CA THR A 98 -7.22 2.03 0.31
C THR A 98 -8.26 2.07 -0.80
N ALA A 99 -8.18 3.04 -1.71
CA ALA A 99 -9.07 3.13 -2.86
C ALA A 99 -8.96 1.89 -3.76
N LEU A 100 -7.75 1.39 -3.99
CA LEU A 100 -7.52 0.17 -4.77
C LEU A 100 -8.14 -1.06 -4.09
N LEU A 101 -7.96 -1.22 -2.79
CA LEU A 101 -8.56 -2.32 -2.01
C LEU A 101 -10.09 -2.24 -2.01
N MET A 102 -10.66 -1.03 -1.85
CA MET A 102 -12.11 -0.83 -1.92
C MET A 102 -12.65 -1.12 -3.32
N ALA A 103 -11.95 -0.70 -4.38
CA ALA A 103 -12.33 -1.03 -5.74
C ALA A 103 -12.31 -2.54 -5.99
N CYS A 104 -11.30 -3.25 -5.47
CA CYS A 104 -11.25 -4.72 -5.52
C CYS A 104 -12.41 -5.36 -4.75
N TYR A 105 -12.71 -4.86 -3.55
CA TYR A 105 -13.84 -5.33 -2.75
C TYR A 105 -15.18 -5.15 -3.47
N VAL A 106 -15.42 -3.97 -4.05
CA VAL A 106 -16.64 -3.70 -4.84
C VAL A 106 -16.70 -4.60 -6.07
N ALA A 107 -15.59 -4.79 -6.78
CA ALA A 107 -15.53 -5.71 -7.91
C ALA A 107 -15.85 -7.17 -7.49
N ALA A 108 -15.34 -7.62 -6.33
CA ALA A 108 -15.66 -8.94 -5.79
C ALA A 108 -17.16 -9.08 -5.49
N MET A 109 -17.78 -8.08 -4.85
CA MET A 109 -19.22 -8.07 -4.58
C MET A 109 -20.07 -8.07 -5.86
N LEU A 110 -19.61 -7.42 -6.93
CA LEU A 110 -20.31 -7.41 -8.21
C LEU A 110 -20.25 -8.77 -8.93
N ILE A 111 -19.17 -9.53 -8.73
CA ILE A 111 -18.98 -10.85 -9.36
C ILE A 111 -19.69 -11.96 -8.57
N SER A 112 -19.60 -11.90 -7.24
CA SER A 112 -20.28 -12.83 -6.31
C SER A 112 -21.19 -12.03 -5.36
N PRO A 113 -22.38 -11.62 -5.80
CA PRO A 113 -23.31 -10.90 -4.94
C PRO A 113 -23.78 -11.80 -3.78
N PRO A 114 -23.91 -11.26 -2.55
CA PRO A 114 -24.37 -12.03 -1.39
C PRO A 114 -25.73 -12.69 -1.65
N ALA A 115 -25.93 -13.90 -1.13
CA ALA A 115 -27.11 -14.75 -1.39
C ALA A 115 -28.45 -14.07 -1.01
N ASP A 116 -28.40 -13.18 -0.03
CA ASP A 116 -29.46 -12.36 0.53
C ASP A 116 -29.95 -11.24 -0.41
N THR A 117 -29.20 -10.92 -1.47
CA THR A 117 -29.61 -9.95 -2.52
C THR A 117 -30.49 -10.56 -3.62
N GLN A 118 -30.59 -11.89 -3.71
CA GLN A 118 -31.33 -12.57 -4.80
C GLN A 118 -32.85 -12.73 -4.53
N GLY A 119 -33.32 -12.44 -3.31
CA GLY A 119 -34.72 -12.64 -2.89
C GLY A 119 -35.65 -11.42 -2.95
N GLY A 120 -35.16 -10.25 -3.35
CA GLY A 120 -35.91 -8.98 -3.33
C GLY A 120 -35.13 -7.92 -2.58
N ALA A 121 -34.46 -7.04 -3.32
CA ALA A 121 -33.64 -5.96 -2.76
C ALA A 121 -34.54 -4.96 -2.03
N SER A 122 -34.62 -5.07 -0.71
CA SER A 122 -35.14 -4.00 0.14
C SER A 122 -34.15 -2.82 0.07
N PRO A 123 -34.61 -1.57 -0.08
CA PRO A 123 -33.75 -0.37 -0.16
C PRO A 123 -32.85 -0.16 1.08
N ASP A 124 -33.10 -0.89 2.17
CA ASP A 124 -32.23 -0.93 3.35
C ASP A 124 -30.87 -1.62 3.08
N ASN A 125 -30.78 -2.48 2.07
CA ASN A 125 -29.54 -3.22 1.74
C ASN A 125 -28.46 -2.31 1.11
N ASP A 126 -28.87 -1.30 0.33
CA ASP A 126 -27.94 -0.36 -0.31
C ASP A 126 -27.27 0.56 0.72
N ASN A 127 -28.02 0.98 1.74
CA ASN A 127 -27.48 1.72 2.88
C ASN A 127 -26.54 0.85 3.73
N ALA A 128 -26.86 -0.43 3.93
CA ALA A 128 -26.01 -1.35 4.68
C ALA A 128 -24.67 -1.62 3.98
N ALA A 129 -24.68 -1.79 2.64
CA ALA A 129 -23.45 -1.95 1.84
C ALA A 129 -22.58 -0.68 1.87
N GLY A 130 -23.19 0.50 1.77
CA GLY A 130 -22.48 1.78 1.88
C GLY A 130 -21.84 2.01 3.25
N VAL A 131 -22.56 1.71 4.33
CA VAL A 131 -22.03 1.81 5.70
C VAL A 131 -20.91 0.80 5.93
N GLY A 132 -21.06 -0.43 5.42
CA GLY A 132 -20.00 -1.44 5.46
C GLY A 132 -18.71 -0.93 4.83
N LEU A 133 -18.79 -0.29 3.67
CA LEU A 133 -17.62 0.26 2.98
C LEU A 133 -16.91 1.35 3.80
N VAL A 134 -17.65 2.23 4.47
CA VAL A 134 -17.05 3.26 5.35
C VAL A 134 -16.40 2.62 6.58
N VAL A 135 -17.06 1.65 7.21
CA VAL A 135 -16.57 0.93 8.39
C VAL A 135 -15.31 0.12 8.06
N PHE A 136 -15.16 -0.37 6.83
CA PHE A 136 -13.95 -1.05 6.37
C PHE A 136 -12.86 -0.09 5.85
N ALA A 137 -13.23 1.00 5.19
CA ALA A 137 -12.27 1.93 4.59
C ALA A 137 -11.43 2.65 5.64
N ILE A 138 -12.02 3.12 6.74
CA ILE A 138 -11.31 3.88 7.77
C ILE A 138 -10.22 3.03 8.45
N PRO A 139 -10.50 1.82 8.97
CA PRO A 139 -9.47 0.94 9.53
C PRO A 139 -8.41 0.54 8.51
N THR A 140 -8.81 0.32 7.25
CA THR A 140 -7.86 -0.02 6.18
C THR A 140 -6.90 1.14 5.92
N LEU A 141 -7.41 2.37 5.84
CA LEU A 141 -6.60 3.57 5.66
C LEU A 141 -5.63 3.78 6.81
N LEU A 142 -6.11 3.61 8.05
CA LEU A 142 -5.27 3.72 9.25
C LEU A 142 -4.19 2.64 9.29
N GLY A 143 -4.55 1.39 8.98
CA GLY A 143 -3.61 0.26 8.90
C GLY A 143 -2.52 0.50 7.86
N MET A 144 -2.91 0.88 6.63
CA MET A 144 -1.97 1.20 5.56
C MET A 144 -1.09 2.40 5.93
N GLY A 145 -1.67 3.46 6.49
CA GLY A 145 -0.93 4.63 6.96
C GLY A 145 0.11 4.26 8.00
N LEU A 146 -0.25 3.41 8.97
CA LEU A 146 0.65 2.97 10.04
C LEU A 146 1.80 2.10 9.52
N LEU A 147 1.52 1.17 8.60
CA LEU A 147 2.54 0.33 7.97
C LEU A 147 3.52 1.15 7.12
N LEU A 148 2.99 2.11 6.33
CA LEU A 148 3.79 3.02 5.53
C LEU A 148 4.64 3.94 6.41
N ALA A 149 4.07 4.47 7.50
CA ALA A 149 4.79 5.30 8.46
C ALA A 149 5.89 4.51 9.18
N LEU A 150 5.61 3.26 9.58
CA LEU A 150 6.60 2.35 10.17
C LEU A 150 7.76 2.13 9.22
N GLY A 151 7.46 1.80 7.96
CA GLY A 151 8.46 1.68 6.90
C GLY A 151 9.28 2.96 6.76
N ALA A 152 8.61 4.11 6.59
CA ALA A 152 9.26 5.39 6.38
C ALA A 152 10.18 5.77 7.54
N GLY A 153 9.78 5.50 8.79
CA GLY A 153 10.62 5.66 9.97
C GLY A 153 11.91 4.82 9.89
N LEU A 154 11.81 3.54 9.52
CA LEU A 154 12.98 2.67 9.32
C LEU A 154 13.91 3.20 8.20
N GLY A 155 13.33 3.62 7.08
CA GLY A 155 14.06 4.19 5.95
C GLY A 155 14.79 5.50 6.29
N TRP A 156 14.17 6.32 7.13
CA TRP A 156 14.75 7.58 7.59
C TRP A 156 15.92 7.35 8.56
N CYS A 157 15.75 6.47 9.55
CA CYS A 157 16.79 6.12 10.52
C CYS A 157 18.03 5.52 9.85
N THR A 158 17.85 4.61 8.89
CA THR A 158 18.97 4.00 8.15
C THR A 158 19.72 5.00 7.28
N GLY A 159 19.04 6.00 6.71
CA GLY A 159 19.66 7.09 5.97
C GLY A 159 20.58 7.96 6.84
N HIS A 160 20.13 8.30 8.06
CA HIS A 160 20.93 9.09 9.00
C HIS A 160 22.20 8.37 9.48
N LEU A 161 22.11 7.05 9.72
CA LEU A 161 23.27 6.26 10.16
C LEU A 161 24.35 6.12 9.07
N ARG A 162 23.99 6.18 7.78
CA ARG A 162 24.98 6.22 6.69
C ARG A 162 25.65 7.58 6.56
N ALA A 163 24.93 8.67 6.81
CA ALA A 163 25.48 10.01 6.73
C ALA A 163 26.54 10.26 7.83
N SER A 164 26.34 9.71 9.03
CA SER A 164 27.30 9.83 10.14
C SER A 164 28.56 8.96 10.00
N ARG A 165 28.54 7.96 9.11
CA ARG A 165 29.68 7.07 8.84
C ARG A 165 30.58 7.50 7.69
N ARG A 166 30.30 8.61 6.99
CA ARG A 166 31.28 9.16 6.03
C ARG A 166 32.49 9.64 6.83
N PRO A 167 33.64 8.94 6.78
CA PRO A 167 34.81 9.38 7.52
C PRO A 167 35.28 10.69 6.89
N ALA A 168 35.59 11.70 7.70
CA ALA A 168 36.21 12.96 7.30
C ALA A 168 37.61 12.81 6.68
N ALA A 169 38.01 11.59 6.30
CA ALA A 169 39.36 11.21 5.89
C ALA A 169 39.68 11.51 4.41
N LEU A 170 38.82 12.24 3.70
CA LEU A 170 39.08 12.66 2.31
C LEU A 170 39.21 14.18 2.13
N ASP A 171 39.04 14.97 3.19
CA ASP A 171 39.38 16.41 3.20
C ASP A 171 40.85 16.62 3.60
N GLY A 172 41.74 15.71 3.18
CA GLY A 172 43.17 15.99 3.20
C GLY A 172 43.45 17.07 2.16
N PRO A 173 44.12 18.18 2.51
CA PRO A 173 44.48 19.19 1.53
C PRO A 173 45.31 18.51 0.44
N VAL A 174 44.82 18.54 -0.79
CA VAL A 174 45.65 18.30 -1.97
C VAL A 174 46.62 19.48 -2.01
N SER A 175 47.71 19.37 -1.24
CA SER A 175 48.85 20.26 -1.28
C SER A 175 49.48 20.09 -2.65
N GLY A 176 49.11 20.96 -3.57
CA GLY A 176 49.81 21.12 -4.83
C GLY A 176 51.15 21.82 -4.60
N ALA A 177 52.15 21.32 -5.33
CA ALA A 177 53.45 21.92 -5.64
C ALA A 177 54.48 22.03 -4.51
#